data_AF-A0A962QWC9-F1
#
_entry.id   AF-A0A962QWC9-F1
#
_cell.length_a   1.000
_cell.length_b   1.000
_cell.length_c   1.000
_cell.angle_alpha   90.00
_cell.angle_beta   90.00
_cell.angle_gamma   90.00
#
_symmetry.space_group_name_H-M   'P 1'
#
loop_
_entity.id
_entity.type
_entity.pdbx_description
1 polymer ?
#
loop_
_entity_poly.entity_id
_entity_poly.type
_entity_poly.pdbx_seq_one_letter_code
_entity_poly.pdbx_strand_id
1 'polypeptide(L)'
;ENVSTASDLAKMVAAAGGYPLITQATTTVRHEVRPYASKGPLNYGNTNRLLKNENWDIALSKTGYINEAGRCLVMRANIEGEDVSIILLNSFGKLTPFGDSNRLRKWMLASS
;
A
#
# COMPACT_ATOMS: atom_id res chain seq x y z
N GLU A 1 -11.25 3.49 21.42
CA GLU A 1 -10.40 4.40 20.62
C GLU A 1 -9.91 3.68 19.37
N ASN A 2 -9.48 4.40 18.34
CA ASN A 2 -8.93 3.84 17.10
C ASN A 2 -7.47 4.29 16.94
N VAL A 3 -6.55 3.54 17.54
CA VAL A 3 -5.12 3.88 17.63
C VAL A 3 -4.30 2.63 17.30
N SER A 4 -3.17 2.83 16.63
CA SER A 4 -2.22 1.77 16.28
C SER A 4 -0.82 2.36 16.08
N THR A 5 0.21 1.53 16.11
CA THR A 5 1.61 1.92 15.87
C THR A 5 2.18 1.30 14.59
N ALA A 6 3.31 1.81 14.12
CA ALA A 6 3.98 1.21 12.96
C ALA A 6 4.34 -0.27 13.19
N SER A 7 4.72 -0.63 14.41
CA SER A 7 5.03 -2.00 14.81
C SER A 7 3.80 -2.92 14.76
N ASP A 8 2.63 -2.44 15.23
CA ASP A 8 1.39 -3.22 15.17
C ASP A 8 0.95 -3.44 13.72
N LEU A 9 1.06 -2.41 12.88
CA LEU A 9 0.74 -2.52 11.46
C LEU A 9 1.71 -3.45 10.72
N ALA A 10 2.99 -3.47 11.10
CA ALA A 10 3.96 -4.42 10.54
C ALA A 10 3.55 -5.87 10.83
N LYS A 11 3.15 -6.18 12.08
CA LYS A 11 2.63 -7.51 12.46
C LYS A 11 1.37 -7.87 11.67
N MET A 12 0.42 -6.94 11.57
CA MET A 12 -0.82 -7.15 10.82
C MET A 12 -0.55 -7.43 9.33
N VAL A 13 0.32 -6.65 8.69
CA VAL A 13 0.66 -6.83 7.27
C VAL A 13 1.44 -8.13 7.03
N ALA A 14 2.32 -8.51 7.95
CA ALA A 14 2.99 -9.81 7.90
C ALA A 14 1.97 -10.96 7.92
N ALA A 15 1.01 -10.93 8.84
CA ALA A 15 -0.07 -11.92 8.91
C ALA A 15 -0.98 -11.90 7.67
N ALA A 16 -1.34 -10.72 7.17
CA ALA A 16 -2.17 -10.55 5.99
C ALA A 16 -1.51 -11.12 4.71
N GLY A 17 -0.17 -11.09 4.64
CA GLY A 17 0.60 -11.71 3.55
C GLY A 17 0.40 -13.22 3.42
N GLY A 18 -0.09 -13.91 4.46
CA GLY A 18 -0.42 -15.33 4.41
C GLY A 18 -1.73 -15.66 3.68
N TYR A 19 -2.51 -14.66 3.25
CA TYR A 19 -3.80 -14.85 2.59
C TYR A 19 -3.72 -14.46 1.11
N PRO A 20 -3.77 -15.43 0.17
CA PRO A 20 -3.68 -15.16 -1.27
C PRO A 20 -4.74 -14.17 -1.78
N LEU A 21 -5.95 -14.23 -1.25
CA LEU A 21 -7.02 -13.31 -1.64
C LEU A 21 -6.70 -11.85 -1.25
N ILE A 22 -6.07 -11.63 -0.09
CA ILE A 22 -5.70 -10.28 0.37
C ILE A 22 -4.56 -9.74 -0.49
N THR A 23 -3.52 -10.54 -0.72
CA THR A 23 -2.39 -10.13 -1.56
C THR A 23 -2.88 -9.75 -2.97
N GLN A 24 -3.68 -10.61 -3.62
CA GLN A 24 -4.29 -10.32 -4.92
C GLN A 24 -5.16 -9.07 -4.91
N ALA A 25 -6.06 -8.92 -3.93
CA ALA A 25 -6.97 -7.77 -3.87
C ALA A 25 -6.21 -6.46 -3.67
N THR A 26 -5.16 -6.47 -2.86
CA THR A 26 -4.38 -5.27 -2.52
C THR A 26 -3.41 -4.82 -3.62
N THR A 27 -3.04 -5.71 -4.54
CA THR A 27 -2.16 -5.42 -5.69
C THR A 27 -2.92 -5.20 -7.00
N THR A 28 -4.20 -5.58 -7.06
CA THR A 28 -5.07 -5.31 -8.21
C THR A 28 -5.18 -3.81 -8.47
N VAL A 29 -4.70 -3.35 -9.63
CA VAL A 29 -4.65 -1.91 -9.99
C VAL A 29 -6.06 -1.35 -10.26
N ARG A 30 -6.92 -2.14 -10.90
CA ARG A 30 -8.31 -1.79 -11.22
C ARG A 30 -9.18 -3.03 -11.18
N HIS A 31 -10.39 -2.90 -10.68
CA HIS A 31 -11.40 -3.95 -10.70
C HIS A 31 -12.76 -3.35 -11.11
N GLU A 32 -13.45 -4.02 -12.02
CA GLU A 32 -14.80 -3.63 -12.46
C GLU A 32 -15.81 -4.64 -11.91
N VAL A 33 -16.92 -4.14 -11.34
CA VAL A 33 -18.04 -4.99 -10.89
C VAL A 33 -19.37 -4.46 -11.42
N ARG A 34 -20.34 -5.36 -11.59
CA ARG A 34 -21.70 -5.06 -12.09
C ARG A 34 -22.77 -5.53 -11.10
N PRO A 35 -22.90 -4.85 -9.95
CA PRO A 35 -23.79 -5.31 -8.89
C PRO A 35 -25.27 -5.01 -9.15
N TYR A 36 -25.59 -4.14 -10.13
CA TYR A 36 -26.95 -3.73 -10.44
C TYR A 36 -27.28 -4.01 -11.90
N ALA A 37 -28.36 -4.74 -12.17
CA ALA A 37 -28.74 -5.15 -13.54
C ALA A 37 -29.03 -3.97 -14.48
N SER A 38 -29.52 -2.85 -13.96
CA SER A 38 -29.95 -1.68 -14.73
C SER A 38 -28.97 -0.49 -14.69
N LYS A 39 -27.83 -0.62 -14.00
CA LYS A 39 -26.82 0.45 -13.91
C LYS A 39 -25.51 0.03 -14.60
N GLY A 40 -24.74 1.03 -15.00
CA GLY A 40 -23.39 0.81 -15.51
C GLY A 40 -22.45 0.18 -14.45
N PRO A 41 -21.27 -0.29 -14.88
CA PRO A 41 -20.31 -0.91 -13.98
C PRO A 41 -19.75 0.07 -12.94
N LEU A 42 -19.46 -0.45 -11.75
CA LEU A 42 -18.66 0.25 -10.75
C LEU A 42 -17.18 -0.06 -10.96
N ASN A 43 -16.38 1.00 -11.07
CA ASN A 43 -14.94 0.90 -11.30
C ASN A 43 -14.19 1.25 -10.01
N TYR A 44 -13.44 0.28 -9.49
CA TYR A 44 -12.58 0.44 -8.33
C TYR A 44 -11.13 0.58 -8.80
N GLY A 45 -10.48 1.69 -8.44
CA GLY A 45 -9.07 1.91 -8.70
C GLY A 45 -8.27 1.85 -7.40
N ASN A 46 -7.11 1.20 -7.44
CA ASN A 46 -6.21 1.16 -6.30
C ASN A 46 -5.65 2.57 -6.03
N THR A 47 -5.67 2.98 -4.77
CA THR A 47 -5.20 4.29 -4.33
C THR A 47 -3.68 4.34 -4.19
N ASN A 48 -3.00 3.18 -4.08
CA ASN A 48 -1.55 3.12 -4.08
C ASN A 48 -1.02 3.32 -5.52
N ARG A 49 -0.45 4.50 -5.77
CA ARG A 49 0.06 4.88 -7.10
C ARG A 49 1.31 4.11 -7.50
N LEU A 50 2.04 3.54 -6.53
CA LEU A 50 3.27 2.81 -6.77
C LEU A 50 3.03 1.49 -7.52
N LEU A 51 1.82 0.92 -7.44
CA LEU A 51 1.45 -0.28 -8.21
C LEU A 51 1.45 -0.06 -9.73
N LYS A 52 1.52 1.19 -10.20
CA LYS A 52 1.65 1.54 -11.62
C LYS A 52 3.10 1.82 -12.04
N ASN A 53 4.04 1.71 -11.11
CA ASN A 53 5.45 1.97 -11.36
C ASN A 53 6.18 0.62 -11.44
N GLU A 54 6.72 0.29 -12.61
CA GLU A 54 7.40 -0.98 -12.88
C GLU A 54 8.64 -1.21 -12.00
N ASN A 55 9.19 -0.14 -11.40
CA ASN A 55 10.32 -0.26 -10.47
C ASN A 55 9.93 -0.76 -9.07
N TRP A 56 8.64 -0.96 -8.81
CA TRP A 56 8.12 -1.43 -7.53
C TRP A 56 7.51 -2.83 -7.68
N ASP A 57 8.10 -3.82 -7.01
CA ASP A 57 7.49 -5.13 -6.81
C ASP A 57 6.76 -5.14 -5.45
N ILE A 58 5.44 -4.97 -5.46
CA ILE A 58 4.61 -4.84 -4.26
C ILE A 58 3.75 -6.09 -4.11
N ALA A 59 3.96 -6.83 -3.03
CA ALA A 59 3.21 -8.04 -2.71
C ALA A 59 1.90 -7.77 -1.96
N LEU A 60 1.83 -6.67 -1.20
CA LEU A 60 0.66 -6.27 -0.44
C LEU A 60 0.72 -4.77 -0.13
N SER A 61 -0.38 -4.04 -0.23
CA SER A 61 -0.41 -2.65 0.24
C SER A 61 -1.77 -2.10 0.65
N LYS A 62 -1.75 -1.01 1.44
CA LYS A 62 -2.93 -0.20 1.71
C LYS A 62 -2.56 1.25 2.02
N THR A 63 -3.33 2.19 1.49
CA THR A 63 -3.28 3.61 1.91
C THR A 63 -4.41 3.94 2.88
N GLY A 64 -4.18 4.85 3.82
CA GLY A 64 -5.19 5.35 4.77
C GLY A 64 -5.20 6.88 4.86
N TYR A 65 -6.35 7.45 5.20
CA TYR A 65 -6.49 8.86 5.55
C TYR A 65 -7.72 9.10 6.41
N ILE A 66 -7.51 9.78 7.54
CA ILE A 66 -8.51 10.52 8.31
C ILE A 66 -7.82 11.78 8.84
N ASN A 67 -8.58 12.78 9.29
CA ASN A 67 -8.02 14.07 9.70
C ASN A 67 -7.02 13.91 10.86
N GLU A 68 -7.31 13.01 11.80
CA GLU A 68 -6.55 12.76 13.02
C GLU A 68 -5.27 11.95 12.77
N ALA A 69 -5.25 11.12 11.73
CA ALA A 69 -4.14 10.20 11.43
C ALA A 69 -3.22 10.69 10.30
N GLY A 70 -3.60 11.77 9.60
CA GLY A 70 -2.93 12.20 8.37
C GLY A 70 -3.01 11.13 7.26
N ARG A 71 -2.06 11.17 6.33
CA ARG A 71 -1.91 10.18 5.25
C ARG A 71 -1.01 9.05 5.70
N CYS A 72 -1.48 7.83 5.54
CA CYS A 72 -0.74 6.62 5.90
C CYS A 72 -0.57 5.70 4.69
N LEU A 73 0.51 4.93 4.69
CA LEU A 73 0.78 3.86 3.74
C LEU A 73 1.41 2.68 4.48
N VAL A 74 0.91 1.49 4.22
CA VAL A 74 1.57 0.24 4.58
C VAL A 74 1.78 -0.58 3.33
N MET A 75 2.95 -1.18 3.16
CA MET A 75 3.20 -2.12 2.06
C MET A 75 4.30 -3.12 2.37
N ARG A 76 4.18 -4.30 1.76
CA ARG A 76 5.30 -5.24 1.58
C ARG A 76 5.75 -5.18 0.14
N ALA A 77 7.05 -5.06 -0.06
CA ALA A 77 7.66 -4.99 -1.37
C ALA A 77 8.98 -5.74 -1.39
N ASN A 78 9.35 -6.26 -2.56
CA ASN A 78 10.69 -6.75 -2.83
C ASN A 78 11.52 -5.61 -3.45
N ILE A 79 12.72 -5.37 -2.91
CA ILE A 79 13.66 -4.37 -3.42
C ILE A 79 14.99 -5.09 -3.63
N GLU A 80 15.36 -5.37 -4.89
CA GLU A 80 16.58 -6.09 -5.27
C GLU A 80 16.79 -7.42 -4.51
N GLY A 81 15.72 -8.20 -4.36
CA GLY A 81 15.76 -9.48 -3.67
C GLY A 81 15.54 -9.41 -2.16
N GLU A 82 15.49 -8.21 -1.57
CA GLU A 82 15.17 -8.03 -0.15
C GLU A 82 13.67 -7.75 0.05
N ASP A 83 12.99 -8.63 0.79
CA ASP A 83 11.60 -8.44 1.20
C ASP A 83 11.48 -7.48 2.38
N VAL A 84 10.89 -6.31 2.15
CA VAL A 84 10.73 -5.28 3.19
C VAL A 84 9.29 -4.91 3.45
N SER A 85 9.00 -4.54 4.71
CA SER A 85 7.74 -3.93 5.11
C SER A 85 7.96 -2.44 5.37
N ILE A 86 7.26 -1.59 4.62
CA ILE A 86 7.34 -0.13 4.73
C ILE A 86 6.04 0.39 5.33
N ILE A 87 6.15 1.07 6.48
CA ILE A 87 5.02 1.64 7.21
C ILE A 87 5.27 3.12 7.43
N LEU A 88 4.41 3.95 6.86
CA LEU A 88 4.45 5.41 6.94
C LEU A 88 3.16 5.91 7.58
N LEU A 89 3.28 6.66 8.67
CA LEU A 89 2.17 7.20 9.44
C LEU A 89 2.25 8.72 9.51
N ASN A 90 1.09 9.38 9.62
CA ASN A 90 0.98 10.82 9.87
C ASN A 90 1.69 11.72 8.86
N SER A 91 1.66 11.38 7.57
CA SER A 91 2.15 12.29 6.53
C SER A 91 1.11 13.38 6.21
N PHE A 92 1.53 14.63 6.08
CA PHE A 92 0.62 15.74 5.77
C PHE A 92 0.16 15.75 4.30
N GLY A 93 1.11 15.64 3.35
CA GLY A 93 0.81 15.80 1.93
C GLY A 93 0.20 14.55 1.30
N LYS A 94 -0.78 14.73 0.40
CA LYS A 94 -1.44 13.62 -0.33
C LYS A 94 -0.44 12.71 -1.07
N LEU A 95 0.67 13.26 -1.57
CA LEU A 95 1.70 12.53 -2.30
C LEU A 95 2.91 12.16 -1.43
N THR A 96 2.98 12.64 -0.19
CA THR A 96 4.12 12.47 0.70
C THR A 96 4.46 11.00 0.96
N PRO A 97 3.51 10.11 1.29
CA PRO A 97 3.85 8.69 1.52
C PRO A 97 4.50 8.01 0.31
N PHE A 98 4.12 8.39 -0.91
CA PHE A 98 4.71 7.84 -2.13
C PHE A 98 6.11 8.40 -2.38
N GLY A 99 6.30 9.70 -2.14
CA GLY A 99 7.62 10.34 -2.21
C GLY A 99 8.60 9.75 -1.19
N ASP A 100 8.16 9.55 0.05
CA ASP A 100 8.97 8.95 1.11
C ASP A 100 9.30 7.48 0.81
N SER A 101 8.35 6.72 0.27
CA SER A 101 8.61 5.35 -0.21
C SER A 101 9.71 5.32 -1.27
N ASN A 102 9.66 6.23 -2.26
CA ASN A 102 10.70 6.32 -3.29
C ASN A 102 12.06 6.71 -2.70
N ARG A 103 12.10 7.58 -1.69
CA ARG A 103 13.34 7.96 -0.98
C ARG A 103 13.92 6.78 -0.20
N LEU A 104 13.07 6.01 0.50
CA LEU A 104 13.49 4.80 1.21
C LEU A 104 14.08 3.77 0.26
N ARG A 105 13.38 3.47 -0.84
CA ARG A 105 13.91 2.58 -1.89
C ARG A 105 15.26 3.07 -2.40
N LYS A 106 15.38 4.36 -2.76
CA LYS A 106 16.66 4.93 -3.22
C LYS A 106 17.78 4.79 -2.18
N TRP A 107 17.48 5.01 -0.91
CA TRP A 107 18.45 4.89 0.18
C TRP A 107 18.93 3.45 0.37
N MET A 108 18.02 2.47 0.32
CA MET A 108 18.36 1.04 0.38
C MET A 108 19.27 0.63 -0.78
N LEU A 109 18.92 1.02 -2.00
CA LEU A 109 19.69 0.70 -3.20
C LEU A 109 21.07 1.36 -3.25
N ALA A 110 21.24 2.52 -2.60
CA ALA A 110 22.54 3.18 -2.50
C ALA A 110 23.45 2.53 -1.44
N SER A 111 22.88 1.70 -0.57
CA SER A 111 23.58 1.03 0.54
C SER A 111 23.85 -0.46 0.25
N SER A 112 23.42 -0.95 -0.92
CA SER A 112 23.65 -2.30 -1.43
C SER A 112 24.87 -2.32 -2.33
#